data_AF-A0A661CQ52-F1
#
_entry.id   AF-A0A661CQ52-F1
#
_cell.length_a   1.000
_cell.length_b   1.000
_cell.length_c   1.000
_cell.angle_alpha   90.00
_cell.angle_beta   90.00
_cell.angle_gamma   90.00
#
_symmetry.space_group_name_H-M   'P 1'
#
loop_
_entity.id
_entity.type
_entity.pdbx_description
1 polymer ?
#
loop_
_entity_poly.entity_id
_entity_poly.type
_entity_poly.pdbx_seq_one_letter_code
_entity_poly.pdbx_strand_id
1 'polypeptide(L)'
;MLYLMFYYIIPYRKKVIRQNISRSFPYLDQKGQKKIIKGFYRNLCDLLVEWVKGQTLSNKDLLKRYVFANPEVLNDFYSKGQDVVCVGSHYANWEWGIMAAPLQLNHKLIAFYTPMTNKPIDFYIRQNRKKLGSKLVAKEDVRKVFNAKHDKPTA
;
A
#
# COMPACT_ATOMS: atom_id res chain seq x y z
N MET A 1 16.83 0.45 14.76
CA MET A 1 16.94 -0.33 16.02
C MET A 1 15.84 -1.37 16.17
N LEU A 2 14.57 -1.06 15.86
CA LEU A 2 13.44 -2.00 15.89
C LEU A 2 13.70 -3.34 15.15
N TYR A 3 14.36 -3.31 14.00
CA TYR A 3 14.64 -4.54 13.23
C TYR A 3 15.55 -5.53 13.97
N LEU A 4 16.39 -5.07 14.90
CA LEU A 4 17.23 -5.95 15.71
C LEU A 4 16.36 -6.77 16.67
N MET A 5 15.31 -6.16 17.24
CA MET A 5 14.34 -6.85 18.09
C MET A 5 13.57 -7.91 17.30
N PHE A 6 13.02 -7.55 16.13
CA PHE A 6 12.26 -8.49 15.28
C PHE A 6 13.12 -9.58 14.64
N TYR A 7 14.43 -9.35 14.47
CA TYR A 7 15.32 -10.35 13.88
C TYR A 7 15.93 -11.30 14.92
N TYR A 8 16.32 -10.78 16.09
CA TYR A 8 17.06 -11.54 17.10
C TYR A 8 16.22 -11.95 18.32
N ILE A 9 15.25 -11.14 18.75
CA ILE A 9 14.52 -11.34 20.01
C ILE A 9 13.15 -11.99 19.77
N ILE A 10 12.41 -11.50 18.78
CA ILE A 10 11.07 -12.01 18.43
C ILE A 10 11.13 -12.46 16.96
N PRO A 11 11.50 -13.72 16.65
CA PRO A 11 11.76 -14.19 15.29
C PRO A 11 10.46 -14.32 14.47
N TYR A 12 9.84 -13.18 14.17
CA TYR A 12 8.55 -13.09 13.48
C TYR A 12 8.64 -13.79 12.12
N ARG A 13 7.86 -14.87 11.96
CA ARG A 13 7.67 -15.64 10.71
C ARG A 13 8.97 -16.05 10.00
N LYS A 14 10.07 -16.24 10.73
CA LYS A 14 11.41 -16.48 10.17
C LYS A 14 11.48 -17.66 9.19
N LYS A 15 10.73 -18.74 9.45
CA LYS A 15 10.65 -19.91 8.56
C LYS A 15 10.01 -19.56 7.21
N VAL A 16 8.87 -18.87 7.24
CA VAL A 16 8.14 -18.44 6.03
C VAL A 16 8.98 -17.47 5.22
N ILE A 17 9.62 -16.50 5.87
CA ILE A 17 10.49 -15.52 5.20
C ILE A 17 11.66 -16.24 4.51
N ARG A 18 12.36 -17.13 5.22
CA ARG A 18 13.45 -17.93 4.63
C ARG A 18 12.99 -18.75 3.43
N GLN A 19 11.85 -19.43 3.54
CA GLN A 19 11.30 -20.25 2.47
C GLN A 19 10.95 -19.40 1.24
N ASN A 20 10.31 -18.24 1.44
CA ASN A 20 9.98 -17.32 0.36
C ASN A 20 11.25 -16.79 -0.32
N ILE A 21 12.23 -16.32 0.45
CA ILE A 21 13.50 -15.82 -0.12
C ILE A 21 14.25 -16.91 -0.87
N SER A 22 14.32 -18.13 -0.34
CA SER A 22 14.98 -19.26 -1.00
C SER A 22 14.30 -19.62 -2.33
N ARG A 23 12.96 -19.56 -2.39
CA ARG A 23 12.19 -19.80 -3.63
C ARG A 23 12.29 -18.66 -4.63
N SER A 24 12.30 -17.42 -4.17
CA SER A 24 12.37 -16.23 -5.03
C SER A 24 13.78 -15.93 -5.55
N PHE A 25 14.81 -16.33 -4.79
CA PHE A 25 16.22 -16.09 -5.10
C PHE A 25 17.06 -17.38 -5.02
N PRO A 26 16.71 -18.42 -5.79
CA PRO A 26 17.38 -19.73 -5.71
C PRO A 26 18.84 -19.68 -6.16
N TYR A 27 19.20 -18.67 -6.97
CA TYR A 27 20.54 -18.44 -7.48
C TYR A 27 21.49 -17.80 -6.46
N LEU A 28 21.00 -17.35 -5.30
CA LEU A 28 21.83 -16.77 -4.25
C LEU A 28 22.29 -17.83 -3.26
N ASP A 29 23.55 -17.73 -2.84
CA ASP A 29 24.10 -18.52 -1.75
C ASP A 29 23.46 -18.15 -0.40
N GLN A 30 23.73 -18.95 0.63
CA GLN A 30 23.15 -18.72 1.96
C GLN A 30 23.48 -17.34 2.53
N LYS A 31 24.66 -16.79 2.21
CA LYS A 31 25.09 -15.47 2.67
C LYS A 31 24.28 -14.36 2.00
N GLY A 32 24.06 -14.45 0.70
CA GLY A 32 23.22 -13.55 -0.09
C GLY A 32 21.77 -13.57 0.37
N GLN A 33 21.20 -14.76 0.56
CA GLN A 33 19.84 -14.92 1.08
C GLN A 33 19.71 -14.31 2.49
N LYS A 34 20.69 -14.51 3.38
CA LYS A 34 20.70 -13.92 4.73
C LYS A 34 20.78 -12.39 4.69
N LYS A 35 21.48 -11.80 3.71
CA LYS A 35 21.52 -10.35 3.50
C LYS A 35 20.14 -9.80 3.14
N ILE A 36 19.43 -10.45 2.22
CA ILE A 36 18.07 -10.06 1.84
C ILE A 36 17.11 -10.19 3.02
N ILE A 37 17.17 -11.30 3.76
CA ILE A 37 16.30 -11.50 4.93
C ILE A 37 16.51 -10.38 5.96
N LYS A 38 17.76 -10.00 6.26
CA LYS A 38 18.05 -8.86 7.15
C LYS A 38 17.48 -7.55 6.61
N GLY A 39 17.59 -7.32 5.31
CA GLY A 39 16.98 -6.18 4.62
C GLY A 39 15.47 -6.15 4.73
N PHE A 40 14.81 -7.31 4.57
CA PHE A 40 13.37 -7.46 4.76
C PHE A 40 12.92 -7.04 6.16
N TYR A 41 13.59 -7.52 7.22
CA TYR A 41 13.21 -7.13 8.59
C TYR A 41 13.42 -5.65 8.86
N ARG A 42 14.46 -5.05 8.26
CA ARG A 42 14.66 -3.60 8.33
C ARG A 42 13.51 -2.86 7.66
N ASN A 43 13.20 -3.19 6.41
CA ASN A 43 12.11 -2.57 5.67
C ASN A 43 10.75 -2.78 6.36
N LEU A 44 10.48 -3.96 6.92
CA LEU A 44 9.25 -4.21 7.68
C LEU A 44 9.12 -3.28 8.89
N CYS A 45 10.21 -3.08 9.65
CA CYS A 45 10.20 -2.15 10.77
C CYS A 45 10.07 -0.70 10.32
N ASP A 46 10.72 -0.32 9.23
CA ASP A 46 10.57 1.02 8.65
C ASP A 46 9.12 1.26 8.22
N LEU A 47 8.47 0.28 7.57
CA LEU A 47 7.06 0.35 7.20
C LEU A 47 6.12 0.48 8.39
N LEU A 48 6.40 -0.20 9.52
CA LEU A 48 5.61 -0.04 10.74
C LEU A 48 5.71 1.39 11.28
N VAL A 49 6.92 1.96 11.31
CA VAL A 49 7.14 3.34 11.76
C VAL A 49 6.51 4.33 10.79
N GLU A 50 6.65 4.11 9.49
CA GLU A 50 6.07 4.97 8.45
C GLU A 50 4.55 4.90 8.43
N TRP A 51 3.95 3.75 8.73
CA TRP A 51 2.51 3.60 8.89
C TRP A 51 2.00 4.46 10.05
N VAL A 52 2.65 4.39 11.22
CA VAL A 52 2.33 5.27 12.35
C VAL A 52 2.56 6.73 11.97
N LYS A 53 3.66 7.05 11.28
CA LYS A 53 3.95 8.43 10.87
C LYS A 53 2.91 8.98 9.89
N GLY A 54 2.43 8.15 8.97
CA GLY A 54 1.39 8.51 7.99
C GLY A 54 0.12 9.05 8.65
N GLN A 55 -0.19 8.65 9.88
CA GLN A 55 -1.33 9.14 10.64
C GLN A 55 -1.25 10.63 11.00
N THR A 56 -0.04 11.20 11.04
CA THR A 56 0.22 12.60 11.43
C THR A 56 0.81 13.42 10.29
N LEU A 57 0.93 12.84 9.10
CA LEU A 57 1.57 13.48 7.96
C LEU A 57 0.61 14.48 7.32
N SER A 58 1.07 15.71 7.08
CA SER A 58 0.29 16.69 6.34
C SER A 58 0.26 16.31 4.85
N ASN A 59 -0.78 16.74 4.11
CA ASN A 59 -0.84 16.54 2.66
C ASN A 59 0.40 17.10 1.95
N LYS A 60 0.91 18.26 2.41
CA LYS A 60 2.12 18.88 1.86
C LYS A 60 3.36 17.99 2.05
N ASP A 61 3.54 17.43 3.25
CA ASP A 61 4.67 16.55 3.53
C ASP A 61 4.57 15.22 2.79
N LEU A 62 3.34 14.69 2.65
CA LEU A 62 3.06 13.50 1.88
C LEU A 62 3.44 13.69 0.40
N LEU A 63 2.96 14.77 -0.22
CA LEU A 63 3.26 15.10 -1.62
C LEU A 63 4.75 15.36 -1.88
N LYS A 64 5.48 15.89 -0.89
CA LYS A 64 6.95 16.04 -0.98
C LYS A 64 7.68 14.70 -0.98
N ARG A 65 7.13 13.68 -0.31
CA ARG A 65 7.80 12.38 -0.05
C ARG A 65 7.37 11.28 -1.00
N TYR A 66 6.17 11.38 -1.56
CA TYR A 66 5.60 10.38 -2.46
C TYR A 66 5.11 11.06 -3.73
N VAL A 67 5.85 10.87 -4.82
CA VAL A 67 5.54 11.45 -6.13
C VAL A 67 5.24 10.30 -7.08
N PHE A 68 4.08 10.36 -7.73
CA PHE A 68 3.76 9.42 -8.80
C PHE A 68 4.59 9.76 -10.03
N ALA A 69 5.37 8.80 -10.49
CA ALA A 69 6.00 8.91 -11.80
C ALA A 69 4.93 8.74 -12.88
N ASN A 70 5.02 9.55 -13.92
CA ASN A 70 4.22 9.49 -15.14
C ASN A 70 2.69 9.56 -14.91
N PRO A 71 2.16 10.50 -14.09
CA PRO A 71 0.72 10.61 -13.86
C PRO A 71 -0.07 10.94 -15.14
N GLU A 72 0.58 11.49 -16.16
CA GLU A 72 -0.01 11.78 -17.46
C GLU A 72 -0.58 10.54 -18.16
N VAL A 73 -0.01 9.36 -17.92
CA VAL A 73 -0.53 8.10 -18.48
C VAL A 73 -1.95 7.86 -17.99
N LEU A 74 -2.20 8.01 -16.68
CA LEU A 74 -3.55 7.90 -16.13
C LEU A 74 -4.41 9.09 -16.57
N ASN A 75 -3.88 10.31 -16.58
CA ASN A 75 -4.66 11.48 -16.96
C ASN A 75 -5.17 11.44 -18.41
N ASP A 76 -4.45 10.78 -19.33
CA ASP A 76 -4.91 10.55 -20.70
C ASP A 76 -6.18 9.71 -20.73
N PHE A 77 -6.22 8.57 -20.01
CA PHE A 77 -7.44 7.76 -19.86
C PHE A 77 -8.58 8.53 -19.21
N TYR A 78 -8.27 9.34 -18.19
CA TYR A 78 -9.26 10.20 -17.54
C TYR A 78 -9.91 11.17 -18.54
N SER A 79 -9.10 11.82 -19.38
CA SER A 79 -9.58 12.79 -20.39
C SER A 79 -10.50 12.16 -21.43
N LYS A 80 -10.33 10.86 -21.70
CA LYS A 80 -11.18 10.04 -22.59
C LYS A 80 -12.43 9.50 -21.90
N GLY A 81 -12.64 9.83 -20.63
CA GLY A 81 -13.78 9.32 -19.86
C GLY A 81 -13.65 7.83 -19.49
N GLN A 82 -12.43 7.28 -19.45
CA GLN A 82 -12.19 5.86 -19.25
C GLN A 82 -11.80 5.53 -17.80
N ASP A 83 -12.48 4.54 -17.23
CA ASP A 83 -12.07 3.90 -15.98
C ASP A 83 -10.77 3.12 -16.18
N VAL A 84 -9.96 3.03 -15.13
CA VAL A 84 -8.72 2.24 -15.12
C VAL A 84 -8.68 1.31 -13.91
N VAL A 85 -8.00 0.17 -14.05
CA VAL A 85 -7.73 -0.71 -12.91
C VAL A 85 -6.26 -0.60 -12.57
N CYS A 86 -5.96 -0.03 -11.40
CA CYS A 86 -4.60 0.09 -10.90
C CYS A 86 -4.20 -1.17 -10.11
N VAL A 87 -3.14 -1.85 -10.54
CA VAL A 87 -2.60 -3.02 -9.83
C VAL A 87 -1.42 -2.62 -8.96
N GLY A 88 -1.66 -2.51 -7.66
CA GLY A 88 -0.63 -2.24 -6.67
C GLY A 88 0.08 -3.51 -6.19
N SER A 89 1.34 -3.35 -5.79
CA SER A 89 2.11 -4.37 -5.09
C SER A 89 2.20 -4.05 -3.60
N HIS A 90 2.18 -5.05 -2.72
CA HIS A 90 2.52 -4.89 -1.30
C HIS A 90 4.04 -4.73 -1.14
N TYR A 91 4.58 -3.68 -1.76
CA TYR A 91 6.00 -3.41 -1.86
C TYR A 91 6.29 -1.98 -1.42
N ALA A 92 7.42 -1.81 -0.72
CA ALA A 92 7.78 -0.56 -0.09
C ALA A 92 6.58 0.04 0.68
N ASN A 93 6.47 1.36 0.72
CA ASN A 93 5.40 2.05 1.41
C ASN A 93 4.18 2.25 0.50
N TRP A 94 3.50 1.15 0.21
CA TRP A 94 2.24 1.15 -0.55
C TRP A 94 1.14 1.94 0.17
N GLU A 95 1.19 2.04 1.50
CA GLU A 95 0.20 2.76 2.31
C GLU A 95 0.22 4.27 2.00
N TRP A 96 1.41 4.87 1.92
CA TRP A 96 1.56 6.28 1.52
C TRP A 96 1.17 6.49 0.05
N GLY A 97 1.40 5.50 -0.81
CA GLY A 97 0.94 5.53 -2.20
C GLY A 97 -0.57 5.69 -2.30
N ILE A 98 -1.33 4.87 -1.57
CA ILE A 98 -2.80 4.98 -1.53
C ILE A 98 -3.25 6.32 -0.93
N MET A 99 -2.51 6.87 0.03
CA MET A 99 -2.82 8.19 0.62
C MET A 99 -2.56 9.35 -0.35
N ALA A 100 -1.49 9.26 -1.13
CA ALA A 100 -1.01 10.33 -2.01
C ALA A 100 -1.72 10.33 -3.37
N ALA A 101 -2.19 9.17 -3.82
CA ALA A 101 -2.88 8.99 -5.08
C ALA A 101 -4.07 9.95 -5.29
N PRO A 102 -5.03 10.13 -4.35
CA PRO A 102 -6.17 11.04 -4.57
C PRO A 102 -5.77 12.52 -4.61
N LEU A 103 -4.54 12.85 -4.19
CA LEU A 103 -3.99 14.19 -4.21
C LEU A 103 -3.21 14.50 -5.50
N GLN A 104 -2.92 13.49 -6.33
CA GLN A 104 -2.07 13.60 -7.52
C GLN A 104 -2.74 13.08 -8.81
N LEU A 105 -3.78 12.26 -8.69
CA LEU A 105 -4.47 11.64 -9.82
C LEU A 105 -5.87 12.22 -9.98
N ASN A 106 -6.30 12.37 -11.24
CA ASN A 106 -7.61 12.94 -11.57
C ASN A 106 -8.77 11.95 -11.35
N HIS A 107 -8.51 10.66 -11.50
CA HIS A 107 -9.51 9.61 -11.29
C HIS A 107 -10.02 9.59 -9.86
N LYS A 108 -11.30 9.25 -9.72
CA LYS A 108 -11.90 8.96 -8.43
C LYS A 108 -11.42 7.60 -7.93
N LEU A 109 -10.57 7.61 -6.90
CA LEU A 109 -9.96 6.38 -6.41
C LEU A 109 -10.92 5.53 -5.58
N ILE A 110 -11.01 4.26 -5.96
CA ILE A 110 -11.76 3.24 -5.26
C ILE A 110 -10.82 2.08 -4.90
N ALA A 111 -10.49 1.97 -3.61
CA ALA A 111 -9.65 0.89 -3.13
C ALA A 111 -10.50 -0.23 -2.52
N PHE A 112 -10.32 -1.44 -3.05
CA PHE A 112 -10.92 -2.65 -2.48
C PHE A 112 -10.13 -3.12 -1.26
N TYR A 113 -10.82 -3.46 -0.18
CA TYR A 113 -10.19 -3.93 1.04
C TYR A 113 -10.95 -5.08 1.68
N THR A 114 -10.26 -5.84 2.55
CA THR A 114 -10.89 -6.83 3.42
C THR A 114 -11.14 -6.18 4.79
N PRO A 115 -12.39 -6.12 5.27
CA PRO A 115 -12.67 -5.59 6.61
C PRO A 115 -11.86 -6.30 7.69
N MET A 116 -11.27 -5.52 8.59
CA MET A 116 -10.47 -6.08 9.68
C MET A 116 -11.36 -6.62 10.79
N THR A 117 -10.93 -7.72 11.41
CA THR A 117 -11.63 -8.29 12.58
C THR A 117 -11.64 -7.32 13.75
N ASN A 118 -10.56 -6.54 13.93
CA ASN A 118 -10.47 -5.48 14.92
C ASN A 118 -11.24 -4.22 14.44
N LYS A 119 -12.45 -4.03 14.97
CA LYS A 119 -13.36 -2.95 14.54
C LYS A 119 -12.83 -1.53 14.78
N PRO A 120 -12.17 -1.20 15.92
CA PRO A 120 -11.53 0.09 16.09
C PRO A 120 -10.50 0.42 15.00
N ILE A 121 -9.63 -0.53 14.67
CA ILE A 121 -8.60 -0.34 13.63
C ILE A 121 -9.27 -0.20 12.25
N ASP A 122 -10.26 -1.04 11.94
CA ASP A 122 -11.03 -0.98 10.70
C ASP A 122 -11.67 0.41 10.51
N PHE A 123 -12.37 0.89 11.53
CA PHE A 123 -13.01 2.19 11.53
C PHE A 123 -11.99 3.30 11.29
N TYR A 124 -10.86 3.26 12.01
CA TYR A 124 -9.81 4.26 11.89
C TYR A 124 -9.24 4.34 10.47
N ILE A 125 -8.90 3.19 9.86
CA ILE A 125 -8.39 3.12 8.49
C ILE A 125 -9.40 3.71 7.51
N ARG A 126 -10.69 3.35 7.65
CA ARG A 126 -11.76 3.87 6.80
C ARG A 126 -11.91 5.39 6.90
N GLN A 127 -11.85 5.95 8.11
CA GLN A 127 -11.93 7.40 8.31
C GLN A 127 -10.73 8.11 7.69
N ASN A 128 -9.52 7.59 7.87
CA ASN A 128 -8.32 8.21 7.32
C ASN A 128 -8.35 8.22 5.78
N ARG A 129 -8.76 7.11 5.16
CA ARG A 129 -8.88 7.01 3.70
C ARG A 129 -9.98 7.91 3.13
N LYS A 130 -11.12 8.02 3.82
CA LYS A 130 -12.21 8.92 3.42
C LYS A 130 -11.77 10.39 3.46
N LYS A 131 -10.99 10.80 4.47
CA LYS A 131 -10.48 12.18 4.58
C LYS A 131 -9.60 12.59 3.39
N LEU A 132 -8.87 11.64 2.81
CA LEU A 132 -7.98 11.88 1.67
C LEU A 132 -8.70 11.81 0.32
N GLY A 133 -10.00 11.52 0.28
CA GLY A 133 -10.79 11.50 -0.95
C GLY A 133 -10.93 10.12 -1.59
N SER A 134 -10.33 9.07 -1.01
CA SER A 134 -10.46 7.69 -1.50
C SER A 134 -11.68 6.99 -0.94
N LYS A 135 -12.39 6.23 -1.78
CA LYS A 135 -13.49 5.37 -1.36
C LYS A 135 -12.98 3.96 -1.07
N LEU A 136 -13.07 3.52 0.20
CA LEU A 136 -12.84 2.12 0.53
C LEU A 136 -14.12 1.31 0.29
N VAL A 137 -14.00 0.21 -0.45
CA VAL A 137 -15.11 -0.71 -0.72
C VAL A 137 -14.71 -2.12 -0.30
N ALA A 138 -15.58 -2.79 0.44
CA ALA A 138 -15.34 -4.16 0.86
C ALA A 138 -15.31 -5.08 -0.38
N LYS A 139 -14.45 -6.10 -0.37
CA LYS A 139 -14.27 -7.01 -1.51
C LYS A 139 -15.59 -7.70 -1.95
N GLU A 140 -16.54 -7.86 -1.04
CA GLU A 140 -17.85 -8.45 -1.31
C GLU A 140 -18.72 -7.56 -2.21
N ASP A 141 -18.45 -6.26 -2.24
CA ASP A 141 -19.21 -5.25 -2.98
C ASP A 141 -18.55 -4.84 -4.31
N VAL A 142 -17.47 -5.50 -4.73
CA VAL A 142 -16.73 -5.19 -5.97
C VAL A 142 -17.67 -5.11 -7.18
N ARG A 143 -18.55 -6.10 -7.35
CA ARG A 143 -19.51 -6.11 -8.48
C ARG A 143 -20.43 -4.89 -8.50
N LYS A 144 -20.83 -4.38 -7.33
CA LYS A 144 -21.67 -3.18 -7.24
C LYS A 144 -20.93 -1.93 -7.72
N VAL A 145 -19.62 -1.85 -7.50
CA VAL A 145 -18.80 -0.73 -7.97
C VAL A 145 -18.70 -0.72 -9.49
N PHE A 146 -18.44 -1.88 -10.10
CA PHE A 146 -18.34 -1.99 -11.56
C PHE A 146 -19.68 -1.72 -12.27
N ASN A 147 -20.80 -2.06 -11.65
CA ASN A 147 -22.14 -1.82 -12.23
C ASN A 147 -22.70 -0.42 -11.93
N ALA A 148 -22.10 0.32 -11.01
CA ALA A 148 -22.56 1.65 -10.66
C ALA A 148 -22.12 2.67 -11.72
N LYS A 149 -23.02 3.59 -12.07
CA LYS A 149 -22.62 4.80 -12.81
C LYS A 149 -21.89 5.74 -11.86
N HIS A 150 -20.69 6.15 -12.24
CA HIS A 150 -19.91 7.14 -11.52
C HIS A 150 -20.01 8.49 -12.24
N ASP A 151 -19.90 9.56 -11.46
CA ASP A 151 -19.92 10.96 -11.91
C ASP A 151 -18.61 11.36 -12.63
N LYS A 152 -17.54 10.61 -12.39
CA LYS A 152 -16.21 10.77 -12.97
C LYS A 152 -15.57 9.41 -13.19
N PRO A 153 -14.61 9.28 -14.14
CA PRO A 153 -13.82 8.07 -14.29
C PRO A 153 -13.14 7.66 -12.98
N THR A 154 -13.09 6.35 -12.74
CA THR A 154 -12.62 5.70 -11.52
C THR A 154 -11.30 4.96 -11.74
N ALA A 155 -10.52 4.83 -10.67
CA ALA A 155 -9.24 4.12 -10.64
C ALA A 155 -9.10 3.25 -9.39
#